data_AF-A0AA37VG90-F1
#
_entry.id   AF-A0AA37VG90-F1
#
_cell.length_a   1.000
_cell.length_b   1.000
_cell.length_c   1.000
_cell.angle_alpha   90.00
_cell.angle_beta   90.00
_cell.angle_gamma   90.00
#
_symmetry.space_group_name_H-M   'P 1'
#
loop_
_entity.id
_entity.type
_entity.pdbx_description
1 polymer ?
#
loop_
_entity_poly.entity_id
_entity_poly.type
_entity_poly.pdbx_seq_one_letter_code
_entity_poly.pdbx_strand_id
1 'polypeptide(L)'
;MLASMRRLWAALTRQRPVEADVAVTGPGRRWRVRAVRDDGRSIELQNHGIFDELVVDDWLHLEQMDDNAWWLQVGDVRIWVSVKAGEPPIVDVERGAYGDVRGETRTWDAEAFKDGLR
;
A
#
# COMPACT_ATOMS: atom_id res chain seq x y z
N MET A 1 27.14 -40.45 11.75
CA MET A 1 26.26 -39.28 12.00
C MET A 1 26.70 -38.10 11.14
N LEU A 2 26.43 -38.12 9.84
CA LEU A 2 26.75 -36.99 8.93
C LEU A 2 25.92 -36.99 7.63
N ALA A 3 24.87 -37.82 7.53
CA ALA A 3 24.07 -37.98 6.31
C ALA A 3 22.64 -37.39 6.40
N SER A 4 22.20 -36.89 7.55
CA SER A 4 20.82 -36.40 7.74
C SER A 4 20.64 -34.88 7.70
N MET A 5 21.71 -34.08 7.58
CA MET A 5 21.63 -32.61 7.57
C MET A 5 21.65 -31.96 6.18
N ARG A 6 21.51 -32.74 5.10
CA ARG A 6 21.44 -32.19 3.71
C ARG A 6 20.05 -32.23 3.07
N ARG A 7 19.05 -32.82 3.72
CA ARG A 7 17.67 -32.89 3.17
C ARG A 7 16.70 -31.84 3.74
N LEU A 8 17.14 -31.02 4.70
CA LEU A 8 16.31 -29.96 5.31
C LEU A 8 16.60 -28.55 4.77
N TRP A 9 17.59 -28.39 3.89
CA TRP A 9 17.90 -27.08 3.27
C TRP A 9 17.31 -26.88 1.86
N ALA A 10 16.67 -27.90 1.29
CA ALA A 10 15.97 -27.79 0.01
C ALA A 10 14.46 -27.51 0.14
N ALA A 11 13.97 -27.34 1.37
CA ALA A 11 12.54 -27.13 1.69
C ALA A 11 12.18 -25.68 2.02
N LEU A 12 13.16 -24.77 2.11
CA LEU A 12 12.94 -23.35 2.49
C LEU A 12 13.15 -22.35 1.34
N THR A 13 13.39 -22.82 0.11
CA THR A 13 13.58 -21.95 -1.08
C THR A 13 12.74 -22.35 -2.27
N ARG A 14 11.70 -23.16 -2.08
CA ARG A 14 10.63 -23.24 -3.09
C ARG A 14 9.69 -22.06 -2.89
N GLN A 15 10.11 -20.89 -3.37
CA GLN A 15 9.12 -19.96 -3.92
C GLN A 15 8.46 -20.73 -5.06
N ARG A 16 7.29 -21.32 -4.80
CA ARG A 16 6.44 -21.78 -5.90
C ARG A 16 6.19 -20.54 -6.75
N PRO A 17 6.38 -20.59 -8.08
CA PRO A 17 5.77 -19.58 -8.91
C PRO A 17 4.27 -19.62 -8.61
N VAL A 18 3.76 -18.57 -7.98
CA VAL A 18 2.31 -18.37 -7.86
C VAL A 18 1.82 -18.25 -9.29
N GLU A 19 0.91 -19.14 -9.68
CA GLU A 19 0.27 -19.12 -11.00
C GLU A 19 -0.18 -17.70 -11.33
N ALA A 20 0.48 -17.09 -12.30
CA ALA A 20 -0.03 -15.93 -12.99
C ALA A 20 -1.04 -16.45 -14.03
N ASP A 21 -2.34 -16.37 -13.72
CA ASP A 21 -3.41 -16.07 -14.69
C ASP A 21 -4.80 -16.35 -14.09
N VAL A 22 -5.24 -15.47 -13.20
CA VAL A 22 -6.63 -15.05 -13.27
C VAL A 22 -6.55 -13.56 -13.50
N ALA A 23 -7.24 -13.04 -14.52
CA ALA A 23 -7.45 -11.61 -14.64
C ALA A 23 -8.14 -11.17 -13.35
N VAL A 24 -7.38 -10.69 -12.37
CA VAL A 24 -7.92 -10.28 -11.08
C VAL A 24 -8.57 -8.93 -11.32
N THR A 25 -9.84 -8.97 -11.74
CA THR A 25 -10.60 -7.81 -12.12
C THR A 25 -11.21 -7.16 -10.89
N GLY A 26 -10.91 -5.89 -10.67
CA GLY A 26 -11.51 -5.09 -9.60
C GLY A 26 -10.48 -4.22 -8.88
N PRO A 27 -10.93 -3.12 -8.24
CA PRO A 27 -10.09 -2.33 -7.35
C PRO A 27 -9.43 -3.16 -6.25
N GLY A 28 -8.21 -2.80 -5.83
CA GLY A 28 -7.47 -3.49 -4.74
C GLY A 28 -6.93 -4.88 -5.08
N ARG A 29 -7.34 -5.48 -6.20
CA ARG A 29 -6.98 -6.85 -6.58
C ARG A 29 -5.54 -7.06 -7.05
N ARG A 30 -4.89 -5.97 -7.45
CA ARG A 30 -3.45 -5.96 -7.77
C ARG A 30 -2.74 -5.09 -6.76
N TRP A 31 -1.78 -5.67 -6.04
CA TRP A 31 -1.03 -4.98 -5.01
C TRP A 31 0.38 -5.56 -4.88
N ARG A 32 1.30 -4.73 -4.37
CA ARG A 32 2.68 -5.11 -4.09
C ARG A 32 3.22 -4.29 -2.92
N VAL A 33 3.87 -4.97 -1.99
CA VAL A 33 4.66 -4.37 -0.90
C VAL A 33 6.11 -4.80 -1.08
N ARG A 34 7.04 -3.85 -1.03
CA ARG A 34 8.48 -4.11 -1.13
C ARG A 34 9.22 -3.42 0.00
N ALA A 35 10.04 -4.18 0.73
CA ALA A 35 10.96 -3.66 1.73
C ALA A 35 12.40 -4.03 1.35
N VAL A 36 13.34 -3.11 1.54
CA VAL A 36 14.77 -3.31 1.27
C VAL A 36 15.52 -3.27 2.60
N ARG A 37 16.34 -4.29 2.85
CA ARG A 37 17.22 -4.38 4.01
C ARG A 37 18.45 -3.51 3.80
N ASP A 38 19.13 -3.16 4.88
CA ASP A 38 20.37 -2.36 4.85
C ASP A 38 21.49 -3.01 4.04
N ASP A 39 21.49 -4.35 3.93
CA ASP A 39 22.43 -5.12 3.12
C ASP A 39 22.05 -5.21 1.62
N GLY A 40 21.03 -4.47 1.20
CA GLY A 40 20.55 -4.41 -0.19
C GLY A 40 19.63 -5.54 -0.61
N ARG A 41 19.39 -6.57 0.22
CA ARG A 41 18.41 -7.62 -0.08
C ARG A 41 16.99 -7.09 0.08
N SER A 42 16.07 -7.49 -0.79
CA SER A 42 14.66 -7.08 -0.69
C SER A 42 13.72 -8.24 -0.41
N ILE A 43 12.65 -7.96 0.32
CA ILE A 43 11.47 -8.81 0.43
C ILE A 43 10.36 -8.12 -0.38
N GLU A 44 9.70 -8.89 -1.24
CA GLU A 44 8.56 -8.43 -2.02
C GLU A 44 7.41 -9.40 -1.83
N LEU A 45 6.23 -8.85 -1.53
CA LEU A 45 4.95 -9.56 -1.49
C LEU A 45 4.05 -8.94 -2.54
N GLN A 46 3.53 -9.75 -3.47
CA GLN A 46 2.57 -9.30 -4.47
C GLN A 46 1.41 -10.28 -4.59
N ASN A 47 0.18 -9.77 -4.65
CA ASN A 47 -1.03 -10.54 -4.95
C ASN A 47 -1.20 -11.85 -4.14
N HIS A 48 -0.60 -11.93 -2.94
CA HIS A 48 -0.73 -13.07 -2.03
C HIS A 48 -2.00 -12.90 -1.19
N GLY A 49 -3.16 -13.10 -1.82
CA GLY A 49 -4.47 -12.85 -1.20
C GLY A 49 -5.02 -11.44 -1.50
N ILE A 50 -5.89 -10.95 -0.63
CA ILE A 50 -6.52 -9.63 -0.72
C ILE A 50 -5.68 -8.64 0.11
N PHE A 51 -5.47 -7.44 -0.41
CA PHE A 51 -4.87 -6.36 0.37
C PHE A 51 -5.85 -5.89 1.44
N ASP A 52 -5.41 -5.76 2.69
CA ASP A 52 -6.27 -5.35 3.80
C ASP A 52 -5.71 -4.05 4.40
N GLU A 53 -4.52 -4.13 4.99
CA GLU A 53 -3.92 -3.03 5.75
C GLU A 53 -2.40 -2.91 5.48
N LEU A 54 -1.88 -1.68 5.51
CA LEU A 54 -0.46 -1.35 5.61
C LEU A 54 -0.28 -0.23 6.64
N VAL A 55 0.49 -0.52 7.70
CA VAL A 55 0.87 0.46 8.73
C VAL A 55 2.39 0.63 8.75
N VAL A 56 2.86 1.88 8.79
CA VAL A 56 4.26 2.22 9.04
C VAL A 56 4.32 3.20 10.20
N ASP A 57 4.72 2.64 11.35
CA ASP A 57 4.78 3.38 12.62
C ASP A 57 3.45 4.11 12.91
N ASP A 58 3.51 5.27 13.55
CA ASP A 58 2.33 6.07 13.94
C ASP A 58 1.85 7.07 12.88
N TRP A 59 2.56 7.22 11.76
CA TRP A 59 2.33 8.31 10.82
C TRP A 59 1.77 7.88 9.47
N LEU A 60 1.82 6.60 9.10
CA LEU A 60 1.24 6.09 7.86
C LEU A 60 0.35 4.89 8.14
N HIS A 61 -0.90 4.97 7.70
CA HIS A 61 -1.82 3.85 7.72
C HIS A 61 -2.64 3.88 6.41
N LEU A 62 -2.75 2.76 5.73
CA LEU A 62 -3.63 2.52 4.57
C LEU A 62 -4.46 1.27 4.87
N GLU A 63 -5.78 1.37 4.81
CA GLU A 63 -6.70 0.27 5.07
C GLU A 63 -7.78 0.21 3.98
N GLN A 64 -8.14 -0.99 3.55
CA GLN A 64 -9.32 -1.22 2.72
C GLN A 64 -10.55 -1.30 3.63
N MET A 65 -11.42 -0.29 3.55
CA MET A 65 -12.63 -0.22 4.38
C MET A 65 -13.79 -1.04 3.80
N ASP A 66 -13.82 -1.21 2.48
CA ASP A 66 -14.83 -1.98 1.74
C ASP A 66 -14.28 -2.37 0.35
N ASP A 67 -15.03 -3.14 -0.45
CA ASP A 67 -14.66 -3.60 -1.79
C ASP A 67 -14.15 -2.49 -2.73
N ASN A 68 -14.60 -1.25 -2.50
CA ASN A 68 -14.34 -0.09 -3.35
C ASN A 68 -13.90 1.16 -2.57
N ALA A 69 -13.54 1.02 -1.29
CA ALA A 69 -13.19 2.14 -0.42
C ALA A 69 -11.89 1.89 0.34
N TRP A 70 -11.02 2.90 0.35
CA TRP A 70 -9.76 2.90 1.11
C TRP A 70 -9.67 4.15 1.96
N TRP A 71 -9.20 3.97 3.18
CA TRP A 71 -8.87 5.03 4.09
C TRP A 71 -7.34 5.09 4.24
N LEU A 72 -6.77 6.30 4.21
CA LEU A 72 -5.36 6.51 4.51
C LEU A 72 -5.17 7.65 5.51
N GLN A 73 -4.12 7.50 6.31
CA GLN A 73 -3.50 8.54 7.10
C GLN A 73 -2.07 8.78 6.64
N VAL A 74 -1.69 10.06 6.54
CA VAL A 74 -0.31 10.52 6.40
C VAL A 74 -0.09 11.67 7.39
N GLY A 75 0.54 11.40 8.53
CA GLY A 75 0.60 12.34 9.64
C GLY A 75 -0.80 12.69 10.15
N ASP A 76 -1.20 13.95 10.06
CA ASP A 76 -2.55 14.41 10.41
C ASP A 76 -3.51 14.48 9.21
N VAL A 77 -3.04 14.15 8.00
CA VAL A 77 -3.87 14.12 6.79
C VAL A 77 -4.66 12.83 6.74
N ARG A 78 -5.97 12.95 6.51
CA ARG A 78 -6.87 11.84 6.16
C ARG A 78 -7.14 11.89 4.66
N ILE A 79 -7.02 10.75 3.99
CA ILE A 79 -7.39 10.58 2.60
C ILE A 79 -8.44 9.48 2.51
N TRP A 80 -9.55 9.75 1.85
CA TRP A 80 -10.55 8.75 1.50
C TRP A 80 -10.53 8.53 -0.01
N VAL A 81 -10.34 7.29 -0.43
CA VAL A 81 -10.31 6.92 -1.85
C VAL A 81 -11.49 6.00 -2.15
N SER A 82 -12.34 6.41 -3.09
CA SER A 82 -13.41 5.57 -3.62
C SER A 82 -13.11 5.20 -5.07
N VAL A 83 -13.11 3.90 -5.38
CA VAL A 83 -12.79 3.40 -6.72
C VAL A 83 -13.97 2.61 -7.26
N LYS A 84 -14.58 3.09 -8.35
CA LYS A 84 -15.62 2.36 -9.06
C LYS A 84 -15.05 1.77 -10.35
N ALA A 85 -15.46 0.54 -10.68
CA ALA A 85 -14.96 -0.15 -11.86
C ALA A 85 -15.27 0.66 -13.14
N GLY A 86 -14.23 0.95 -13.92
CA GLY A 86 -14.33 1.70 -15.18
C GLY A 86 -14.38 3.23 -15.03
N GLU A 87 -14.32 3.75 -13.79
CA GLU A 87 -14.33 5.19 -13.52
C GLU A 87 -12.99 5.63 -12.89
N PRO A 88 -12.61 6.90 -13.06
CA PRO A 88 -11.49 7.47 -12.29
C PRO A 88 -11.75 7.38 -10.78
N PRO A 89 -10.72 7.18 -9.96
CA PRO A 89 -10.87 7.20 -8.51
C PRO A 89 -11.28 8.60 -8.03
N ILE A 90 -12.16 8.65 -7.03
CA ILE A 90 -12.50 9.86 -6.29
C ILE A 90 -11.63 9.88 -5.04
N VAL A 91 -10.99 11.01 -4.77
CA VAL A 91 -10.07 11.19 -3.65
C VAL A 91 -10.48 12.42 -2.85
N ASP A 92 -10.89 12.20 -1.61
CA ASP A 92 -11.18 13.26 -0.66
C ASP A 92 -10.02 13.39 0.33
N VAL A 93 -9.52 14.60 0.52
CA VAL A 93 -8.39 14.89 1.40
C VAL A 93 -8.82 15.91 2.45
N GLU A 94 -8.65 15.57 3.72
CA GLU A 94 -8.91 16.46 4.85
C GLU A 94 -7.82 16.33 5.91
N ARG A 95 -7.85 17.22 6.91
CA ARG A 95 -7.03 17.04 8.12
C ARG A 95 -7.89 16.45 9.24
N GLY A 96 -7.24 15.73 10.14
CA GLY A 96 -7.86 15.11 11.31
C GLY A 96 -8.16 13.62 11.11
N ALA A 97 -7.14 12.83 10.79
CA ALA A 97 -7.29 11.37 10.68
C ALA A 97 -7.75 10.72 12.01
N TYR A 98 -7.03 10.99 13.11
CA TYR A 98 -7.38 10.53 14.47
C TYR A 98 -7.12 11.57 15.57
N GLY A 99 -6.56 12.74 15.24
CA GLY A 99 -6.05 13.70 16.24
C GLY A 99 -6.25 15.15 15.82
N ASP A 100 -5.78 16.06 16.68
CA ASP A 100 -5.88 17.50 16.46
C ASP A 100 -5.22 17.92 15.15
N VAL A 101 -5.91 18.76 14.39
CA VAL A 101 -5.38 19.39 13.17
C VAL A 101 -4.21 20.31 13.54
N ARG A 102 -2.99 19.98 13.08
CA ARG A 102 -1.77 20.76 13.38
C ARG A 102 -1.14 21.33 12.11
N GLY A 103 -1.16 22.64 11.97
CA GLY A 103 -0.60 23.39 10.84
C GLY A 103 -1.68 24.05 9.97
N GLU A 104 -1.25 24.89 9.01
CA GLU A 104 -2.16 25.58 8.11
C GLU A 104 -2.54 24.66 6.93
N THR A 105 -3.84 24.54 6.63
CA THR A 105 -4.30 24.01 5.35
C THR A 105 -4.35 25.15 4.35
N ARG A 106 -3.58 25.06 3.27
CA ARG A 106 -3.66 26.00 2.15
C ARG A 106 -4.27 25.29 0.96
N THR A 107 -5.40 25.82 0.49
CA THR A 107 -5.96 25.45 -0.80
C THR A 107 -5.23 26.24 -1.88
N TRP A 108 -4.66 25.52 -2.85
CA TRP A 108 -4.10 26.12 -4.06
C TRP A 108 -5.07 25.82 -5.19
N ASP A 109 -5.39 26.82 -6.01
CA ASP A 109 -5.99 26.53 -7.31
C ASP A 109 -4.91 25.95 -8.25
N ALA A 110 -5.36 25.37 -9.37
CA ALA A 110 -4.47 24.69 -10.30
C ALA A 110 -3.42 25.61 -10.93
N GLU A 111 -3.66 26.92 -10.98
CA GLU A 111 -2.70 27.89 -11.51
C GLU A 111 -1.69 28.29 -10.43
N ALA A 112 -2.15 28.55 -9.21
CA ALA A 112 -1.31 28.84 -8.05
C ALA A 112 -0.37 27.67 -7.71
N PHE A 113 -0.83 26.42 -7.87
CA PHE A 113 0.03 25.24 -7.69
C PHE A 113 1.18 25.18 -8.69
N LYS A 114 0.95 25.56 -9.96
CA LYS A 114 1.99 25.58 -10.99
C LYS A 114 3.04 26.66 -10.73
N ASP A 115 2.60 27.80 -10.20
CA ASP A 115 3.50 28.92 -9.89
C ASP A 115 4.37 28.66 -8.65
N GLY A 116 3.88 27.90 -7.68
CA GLY A 116 4.62 27.54 -6.46
C GLY A 116 5.75 26.51 -6.65
N LEU A 117 5.91 25.94 -7.84
CA LEU A 117 6.97 24.97 -8.18
C LEU A 117 8.18 25.61 -8.90
N ARG A 118 8.22 26.95 -9.01
CA ARG A 118 9.33 27.70 -9.60
C ARG A 118 10.34 28.19 -8.56
#